data_AF-A0A9D5KJ16-F1
#
_entry.id   AF-A0A9D5KJ16-F1
#
_cell.length_a   1.000
_cell.length_b   1.000
_cell.length_c   1.000
_cell.angle_alpha   90.00
_cell.angle_beta   90.00
_cell.angle_gamma   90.00
#
_symmetry.space_group_name_H-M   'P 1'
#
loop_
_entity.id
_entity.type
_entity.pdbx_description
1 polymer ?
#
loop_
_entity_poly.entity_id
_entity_poly.type
_entity_poly.pdbx_seq_one_letter_code
_entity_poly.pdbx_strand_id
1 'polypeptide(L)'
;ARILRANKHKQIMLIAHSMGSIIAYDALHLVARDVPIHTFITIGSPLGTPMVRNEILDEQRELNISNPHLSTPENIQHNWFNFADPDDKIVAHYELFKDYQPNTKGVQVLTKLITSNYEYLGIKNPHQSFGYLRSPELALVVHDFLAGGKLSLLSKLKESIIKKFTKRPR
;
A
#
# COMPACT_ATOMS: atom_id res chain seq x y z
N ALA A 1 -6.10 17.98 5.07
CA ALA A 1 -6.26 16.69 5.80
C ALA A 1 -7.22 16.77 7.02
N ARG A 2 -8.41 17.39 6.90
CA ARG A 2 -9.32 17.61 8.04
C ARG A 2 -9.84 16.32 8.69
N ILE A 3 -10.30 15.36 7.90
CA ILE A 3 -10.87 14.09 8.40
C ILE A 3 -9.81 13.23 9.11
N LEU A 4 -8.60 13.17 8.56
CA LEU A 4 -7.47 12.48 9.17
C LEU A 4 -7.16 13.07 10.55
N ARG A 5 -7.05 14.40 10.66
CA ARG A 5 -6.81 15.08 11.94
C ARG A 5 -7.92 14.86 12.96
N ALA A 6 -9.18 14.88 12.53
CA ALA A 6 -10.32 14.63 13.42
C ALA A 6 -10.30 13.22 14.02
N ASN A 7 -9.68 12.24 13.34
CA ASN A 7 -9.59 10.86 13.77
C ASN A 7 -8.18 10.45 14.23
N LYS A 8 -7.25 11.39 14.45
CA LYS A 8 -5.83 11.11 14.74
C LYS A 8 -5.57 10.27 16.00
N HIS A 9 -6.56 10.16 16.88
CA HIS A 9 -6.52 9.35 18.11
C HIS A 9 -6.98 7.90 17.89
N LYS A 10 -7.43 7.55 16.68
CA LYS A 10 -7.85 6.19 16.29
C LYS A 10 -6.74 5.50 15.50
N GLN A 11 -6.82 4.18 15.39
CA GLN A 11 -6.06 3.46 14.38
C GLN A 11 -6.66 3.73 13.01
N ILE A 12 -5.86 4.30 12.10
CA ILE A 12 -6.31 4.65 10.75
C ILE A 12 -5.68 3.70 9.74
N MET A 13 -6.53 2.98 9.00
CA MET A 13 -6.17 2.37 7.73
C MET A 13 -6.59 3.31 6.60
N LEU A 14 -5.63 3.73 5.77
CA LEU A 14 -5.89 4.58 4.61
C LEU A 14 -5.71 3.75 3.34
N ILE A 15 -6.77 3.63 2.53
CA ILE A 15 -6.75 2.95 1.24
C ILE A 15 -6.87 4.01 0.14
N ALA A 16 -5.94 3.99 -0.81
CA ALA A 16 -5.89 4.94 -1.91
C ALA A 16 -5.78 4.21 -3.25
N HIS A 17 -6.62 4.58 -4.21
CA HIS A 17 -6.73 3.94 -5.52
C HIS A 17 -6.23 4.86 -6.63
N SER A 18 -5.50 4.30 -7.60
CA SER A 18 -5.07 5.01 -8.82
C SER A 18 -4.43 6.36 -8.49
N MET A 19 -4.79 7.45 -9.15
CA MET A 19 -4.28 8.80 -8.85
C MET A 19 -4.48 9.23 -7.38
N GLY A 20 -5.48 8.66 -6.68
CA GLY A 20 -5.65 8.87 -5.25
C GLY A 20 -4.46 8.40 -4.42
N SER A 21 -3.65 7.44 -4.90
CA SER A 21 -2.42 7.00 -4.21
C SER A 21 -1.31 8.06 -4.26
N ILE A 22 -1.20 8.79 -5.36
CA ILE A 22 -0.27 9.93 -5.50
C ILE A 22 -0.70 11.02 -4.51
N ILE A 23 -1.95 11.45 -4.60
CA ILE A 23 -2.51 12.49 -3.72
C ILE A 23 -2.36 12.11 -2.24
N ALA A 24 -2.62 10.84 -1.89
CA ALA A 24 -2.45 10.36 -0.53
C ALA A 24 -0.97 10.39 -0.11
N TYR A 25 -0.06 9.94 -0.97
CA TYR A 25 1.38 9.94 -0.69
C TYR A 25 1.91 11.36 -0.41
N ASP A 26 1.53 12.35 -1.22
CA ASP A 26 1.94 13.74 -1.04
C ASP A 26 1.28 14.36 0.19
N ALA A 27 -0.02 14.09 0.38
CA ALA A 27 -0.73 14.57 1.55
C ALA A 27 -0.10 14.04 2.85
N LEU A 28 0.37 12.78 2.88
CA LEU A 28 1.05 12.21 4.04
C LEU A 28 2.45 12.82 4.25
N HIS A 29 3.16 13.17 3.17
CA HIS A 29 4.47 13.80 3.23
C HIS A 29 4.44 15.29 3.57
N LEU A 30 3.42 16.03 3.15
CA LEU A 30 3.42 17.49 3.18
C LEU A 30 2.39 18.04 4.15
N VAL A 31 1.16 17.54 4.08
CA VAL A 31 0.01 18.19 4.72
C VAL A 31 -0.44 17.49 6.00
N ALA A 32 -0.23 16.19 6.15
CA ALA A 32 -0.78 15.34 7.21
C ALA A 32 0.30 14.63 8.04
N ARG A 33 1.53 15.14 8.03
CA ARG A 33 2.69 14.57 8.75
C ARG A 33 2.42 14.39 10.25
N ASP A 34 1.52 15.20 10.81
CA ASP A 34 1.10 15.19 12.21
C ASP A 34 0.10 14.07 12.57
N VAL A 35 -0.45 13.36 11.58
CA VAL A 35 -1.47 12.33 11.79
C VAL A 35 -0.86 10.93 11.65
N PRO A 36 -0.85 10.12 12.72
CA PRO A 36 -0.36 8.74 12.63
C PRO A 36 -1.30 7.88 11.79
N ILE A 37 -0.76 7.22 10.77
CA ILE A 37 -1.46 6.24 9.95
C ILE A 37 -0.97 4.86 10.35
N HIS A 38 -1.87 4.00 10.84
CA HIS A 38 -1.51 2.64 11.23
C HIS A 38 -1.11 1.82 9.99
N THR A 39 -1.92 1.85 8.94
CA THR A 39 -1.66 1.09 7.71
C THR A 39 -2.05 1.89 6.49
N PHE A 40 -1.13 2.04 5.55
CA PHE A 40 -1.37 2.64 4.24
C PHE A 40 -1.51 1.53 3.19
N ILE A 41 -2.52 1.61 2.35
CA ILE A 41 -2.77 0.67 1.26
C ILE A 41 -2.92 1.46 -0.03
N THR A 42 -2.15 1.07 -1.04
CA THR A 42 -2.28 1.58 -2.39
C THR A 42 -2.77 0.46 -3.31
N ILE A 43 -3.78 0.74 -4.14
CA ILE A 43 -4.36 -0.23 -5.08
C ILE A 43 -4.42 0.39 -6.49
N GLY A 44 -4.09 -0.38 -7.53
CA GLY A 44 -4.03 0.15 -8.91
C GLY A 44 -3.08 1.37 -9.02
N SER A 45 -2.01 1.38 -8.23
CA SER A 45 -1.21 2.58 -7.97
C SER A 45 -0.17 2.87 -9.07
N PRO A 46 -0.17 4.07 -9.67
CA PRO A 46 0.86 4.47 -10.63
C PRO A 46 2.18 4.94 -9.98
N LEU A 47 2.33 4.88 -8.64
CA LEU A 47 3.50 5.41 -7.91
C LEU A 47 4.87 4.87 -8.39
N GLY A 48 4.91 3.70 -9.03
CA GLY A 48 6.15 3.14 -9.57
C GLY A 48 6.50 3.64 -10.97
N THR A 49 5.56 4.29 -11.66
CA THR A 49 5.83 4.78 -13.02
C THR A 49 6.90 5.87 -13.02
N PRO A 50 7.85 5.85 -13.97
CA PRO A 50 8.94 6.83 -14.02
C PRO A 50 8.46 8.28 -14.01
N MET A 51 7.39 8.59 -14.75
CA MET A 51 6.81 9.93 -14.80
C MET A 51 6.35 10.41 -13.42
N VAL A 52 5.56 9.59 -12.71
CA VAL A 52 5.06 9.94 -11.37
C VAL A 52 6.20 10.08 -10.36
N ARG A 53 7.18 9.19 -10.40
CA ARG A 53 8.36 9.26 -9.51
C ARG A 53 9.16 10.53 -9.72
N ASN A 54 9.37 10.92 -10.99
CA ASN A 54 10.10 12.14 -11.32
C ASN A 54 9.34 13.37 -10.86
N GLU A 55 8.03 13.43 -11.10
CA GLU A 55 7.16 14.53 -10.64
C GLU A 55 7.27 14.72 -9.12
N ILE A 56 7.13 13.63 -8.35
CA ILE A 56 7.26 13.68 -6.88
C ILE A 56 8.65 14.22 -6.47
N LEU A 57 9.72 13.79 -7.14
CA LEU A 57 11.07 14.26 -6.82
C LEU A 57 11.28 15.73 -7.21
N ASP A 58 10.69 16.18 -8.32
CA ASP A 58 10.72 17.58 -8.76
C ASP A 58 9.96 18.48 -7.78
N GLU A 59 8.75 18.09 -7.36
CA GLU A 59 8.00 18.81 -6.32
C GLU A 59 8.79 18.90 -5.01
N GLN A 60 9.47 17.82 -4.59
CA GLN A 60 10.33 17.87 -3.39
C GLN A 60 11.50 18.86 -3.54
N ARG A 61 12.08 18.98 -4.73
CA ARG A 61 13.16 19.95 -5.02
C ARG A 61 12.63 21.38 -4.96
N GLU A 62 11.46 21.64 -5.54
CA GLU A 62 10.82 22.96 -5.49
C GLU A 62 10.48 23.38 -4.05
N LEU A 63 10.13 22.42 -3.20
CA LEU A 63 9.88 22.63 -1.77
C LEU A 63 11.17 22.73 -0.93
N ASN A 64 12.36 22.76 -1.56
CA ASN A 64 13.67 22.83 -0.92
C ASN A 64 13.91 21.73 0.13
N ILE A 65 13.35 20.54 -0.08
CA ILE A 65 13.63 19.39 0.79
C ILE A 65 15.07 18.94 0.56
N SER A 66 15.87 18.92 1.63
CA SER A 66 17.26 18.47 1.56
C SER A 66 17.32 16.97 1.21
N ASN A 67 18.05 16.63 0.16
CA ASN A 67 18.19 15.27 -0.37
C ASN A 67 16.84 14.62 -0.77
N PRO A 68 16.19 15.12 -1.84
CA PRO A 68 14.91 14.59 -2.31
C PRO A 68 15.04 13.12 -2.70
N HIS A 69 14.20 12.29 -2.12
CA HIS A 69 14.18 10.86 -2.37
C HIS A 69 12.76 10.32 -2.12
N LEU A 70 12.47 9.18 -2.73
CA LEU A 70 11.23 8.46 -2.50
C LEU A 70 11.39 7.59 -1.25
N SER A 71 10.49 7.74 -0.30
CA SER A 71 10.49 6.97 0.93
C SER A 71 9.08 6.75 1.44
N THR A 72 8.94 5.80 2.35
CA THR A 72 7.69 5.60 3.07
C THR A 72 7.40 6.86 3.91
N PRO A 73 6.19 7.44 3.85
CA PRO A 73 5.87 8.59 4.70
C PRO A 73 6.14 8.32 6.18
N GLU A 74 6.77 9.27 6.87
CA GLU A 74 7.19 9.12 8.27
C GLU A 74 6.03 8.89 9.25
N ASN A 75 4.83 9.35 8.91
CA ASN A 75 3.66 9.19 9.73
C ASN A 75 2.99 7.80 9.59
N ILE A 76 3.48 6.93 8.69
CA ILE A 76 3.06 5.53 8.61
C ILE A 76 3.77 4.72 9.70
N GLN A 77 2.98 4.09 10.56
CA GLN A 77 3.49 3.47 11.79
C GLN A 77 3.81 1.98 11.65
N HIS A 78 3.02 1.21 10.89
CA HIS A 78 3.19 -0.25 10.85
C HIS A 78 3.36 -0.83 9.46
N ASN A 79 2.46 -0.51 8.52
CA ASN A 79 2.45 -1.18 7.22
C ASN A 79 2.17 -0.21 6.07
N TRP A 80 2.87 -0.43 4.96
CA TRP A 80 2.45 0.04 3.66
C TRP A 80 2.32 -1.15 2.71
N PHE A 81 1.09 -1.46 2.27
CA PHE A 81 0.83 -2.49 1.27
C PHE A 81 0.52 -1.86 -0.09
N ASN A 82 1.17 -2.35 -1.15
CA ASN A 82 0.82 -2.03 -2.52
C ASN A 82 0.19 -3.24 -3.20
N PHE A 83 -1.10 -3.19 -3.50
CA PHE A 83 -1.78 -4.23 -4.25
C PHE A 83 -1.73 -3.93 -5.73
N ALA A 84 -1.25 -4.90 -6.50
CA ALA A 84 -1.10 -4.79 -7.95
C ALA A 84 -1.72 -6.00 -8.63
N ASP A 85 -2.39 -5.75 -9.75
CA ASP A 85 -2.85 -6.78 -10.64
C ASP A 85 -1.93 -6.78 -11.87
N PRO A 86 -1.24 -7.88 -12.18
CA PRO A 86 -0.40 -7.96 -13.38
C PRO A 86 -1.14 -7.66 -14.70
N ASP A 87 -2.46 -7.86 -14.75
CA ASP A 87 -3.28 -7.52 -15.93
C ASP A 87 -3.63 -6.02 -16.00
N ASP A 88 -3.44 -5.26 -14.91
CA ASP A 88 -3.60 -3.81 -14.91
C ASP A 88 -2.34 -3.13 -15.47
N LYS A 89 -2.46 -2.59 -16.68
CA LYS A 89 -1.37 -1.92 -17.40
C LYS A 89 -0.82 -0.68 -16.68
N ILE A 90 -1.62 -0.04 -15.81
CA ILE A 90 -1.21 1.15 -15.07
C ILE A 90 -0.17 0.79 -13.99
N VAL A 91 -0.22 -0.43 -13.47
CA VAL A 91 0.67 -0.89 -12.38
C VAL A 91 1.88 -1.68 -12.87
N ALA A 92 2.29 -1.53 -14.14
CA ALA A 92 3.42 -2.25 -14.72
C ALA A 92 4.73 -2.16 -13.89
N HIS A 93 4.89 -1.11 -13.08
CA HIS A 93 6.00 -0.89 -12.15
C HIS A 93 5.59 -1.09 -10.68
N TYR A 94 4.97 -2.22 -10.34
CA TYR A 94 4.40 -2.45 -9.00
C TYR A 94 5.43 -2.74 -7.89
N GLU A 95 6.71 -2.92 -8.22
CA GLU A 95 7.79 -3.23 -7.27
C GLU A 95 8.31 -1.97 -6.56
N LEU A 96 7.40 -1.23 -5.90
CA LEU A 96 7.70 0.06 -5.29
C LEU A 96 8.87 0.01 -4.29
N PHE A 97 9.13 -1.13 -3.66
CA PHE A 97 10.22 -1.29 -2.69
C PHE A 97 11.62 -1.06 -3.28
N LYS A 98 11.76 -1.14 -4.62
CA LYS A 98 13.02 -0.87 -5.32
C LYS A 98 13.39 0.61 -5.31
N ASP A 99 12.40 1.49 -5.21
CA ASP A 99 12.56 2.93 -5.35
C ASP A 99 12.22 3.70 -4.09
N TYR A 100 11.24 3.20 -3.32
CA TYR A 100 10.77 3.82 -2.09
C TYR A 100 11.50 3.20 -0.90
N GLN A 101 12.36 4.01 -0.28
CA GLN A 101 13.11 3.62 0.91
C GLN A 101 12.20 3.42 2.13
N PRO A 102 12.60 2.58 3.11
CA PRO A 102 11.90 2.53 4.38
C PRO A 102 11.96 3.87 5.10
N ASN A 103 10.95 4.15 5.93
CA ASN A 103 10.98 5.30 6.85
C ASN A 103 11.89 5.03 8.06
N THR A 104 12.06 6.01 8.95
CA THR A 104 12.91 5.88 10.15
C THR A 104 12.52 4.74 11.10
N LYS A 105 11.29 4.22 10.99
CA LYS A 105 10.76 3.10 11.77
C LYS A 105 10.99 1.75 11.08
N GLY A 106 11.63 1.75 9.91
CA GLY A 106 11.87 0.56 9.10
C GLY A 106 10.65 0.09 8.32
N VAL A 107 9.56 0.87 8.24
CA VAL A 107 8.38 0.50 7.44
C VAL A 107 8.74 0.68 5.97
N GLN A 108 8.76 -0.42 5.22
CA GLN A 108 8.94 -0.44 3.77
C GLN A 108 7.64 -0.89 3.09
N VAL A 109 7.40 -0.41 1.87
CA VAL A 109 6.29 -0.88 1.04
C VAL A 109 6.43 -2.37 0.70
N LEU A 110 5.33 -3.10 0.88
CA LEU A 110 5.23 -4.53 0.55
C LEU A 110 4.22 -4.73 -0.57
N THR A 111 4.69 -5.26 -1.70
CA THR A 111 3.82 -5.55 -2.84
C THR A 111 3.08 -6.87 -2.65
N LYS A 112 1.76 -6.85 -2.89
CA LYS A 112 0.88 -8.02 -2.93
C LYS A 112 0.25 -8.12 -4.31
N LEU A 113 0.54 -9.20 -5.03
CA LEU A 113 -0.11 -9.46 -6.30
C LEU A 113 -1.51 -10.02 -6.06
N ILE A 114 -2.46 -9.59 -6.88
CA ILE A 114 -3.85 -10.06 -6.88
C ILE A 114 -4.27 -10.41 -8.30
N THR A 115 -5.42 -11.06 -8.42
CA THR A 115 -6.09 -11.27 -9.71
C THR A 115 -7.51 -10.73 -9.60
N SER A 116 -7.77 -9.62 -10.28
CA SER A 116 -9.08 -9.00 -10.37
C SER A 116 -9.93 -9.76 -11.36
N ASN A 117 -11.05 -10.29 -10.88
CA ASN A 117 -12.12 -10.81 -11.72
C ASN A 117 -13.19 -9.75 -12.02
N TYR A 118 -12.87 -8.46 -11.87
CA TYR A 118 -13.84 -7.41 -12.13
C TYR A 118 -14.07 -7.23 -13.64
N GLU A 119 -15.34 -7.31 -14.01
CA GLU A 119 -15.83 -7.05 -15.35
C GLU A 119 -17.10 -6.18 -15.29
N TYR A 120 -17.30 -5.38 -16.33
CA TYR A 120 -18.52 -4.63 -16.54
C TYR A 120 -19.03 -4.91 -17.94
N LEU A 121 -20.26 -5.44 -18.05
CA LEU A 121 -20.86 -5.85 -19.32
C LEU A 121 -19.97 -6.82 -20.14
N GLY A 122 -19.32 -7.76 -19.46
CA GLY A 122 -18.42 -8.76 -20.08
C GLY A 122 -17.05 -8.21 -20.47
N ILE A 123 -16.75 -6.94 -20.20
CA ILE A 123 -15.45 -6.33 -20.45
C ILE A 123 -14.64 -6.33 -19.16
N LYS A 124 -13.50 -7.02 -19.16
CA LYS A 124 -12.56 -7.02 -18.03
C LYS A 124 -12.03 -5.61 -17.79
N ASN A 125 -12.01 -5.19 -16.53
CA ASN A 125 -11.40 -3.93 -16.10
C ASN A 125 -10.55 -4.18 -14.84
N PRO A 126 -9.31 -4.66 -15.00
CA PRO A 126 -8.43 -5.00 -13.88
C PRO A 126 -8.04 -3.77 -13.05
N HIS A 127 -8.06 -2.56 -13.64
CA HIS A 127 -7.76 -1.31 -12.94
C HIS A 127 -8.89 -0.84 -11.99
N GLN A 128 -10.10 -1.39 -12.11
CA GLN A 128 -11.22 -0.94 -11.30
C GLN A 128 -11.04 -1.32 -9.83
N SER A 129 -11.24 -0.34 -8.95
CA SER A 129 -11.08 -0.48 -7.49
C SER A 129 -11.88 -1.65 -6.89
N PHE A 130 -13.07 -1.93 -7.40
CA PHE A 130 -13.90 -3.06 -6.97
C PHE A 130 -13.22 -4.42 -7.12
N GLY A 131 -12.35 -4.58 -8.11
CA GLY A 131 -11.53 -5.79 -8.27
C GLY A 131 -10.59 -5.99 -7.09
N TYR A 132 -9.79 -4.97 -6.81
CA TYR A 132 -8.86 -4.96 -5.67
C TYR A 132 -9.58 -5.13 -4.33
N LEU A 133 -10.66 -4.38 -4.09
CA LEU A 133 -11.37 -4.39 -2.81
C LEU A 133 -12.06 -5.74 -2.51
N ARG A 134 -12.38 -6.53 -3.54
CA ARG A 134 -12.94 -7.88 -3.40
C ARG A 134 -11.89 -8.98 -3.39
N SER A 135 -10.61 -8.64 -3.59
CA SER A 135 -9.53 -9.64 -3.58
C SER A 135 -9.38 -10.26 -2.18
N PRO A 136 -9.15 -11.59 -2.09
CA PRO A 136 -8.94 -12.24 -0.81
C PRO A 136 -7.72 -11.69 -0.08
N GLU A 137 -6.67 -11.29 -0.80
CA GLU A 137 -5.45 -10.74 -0.23
C GLU A 137 -5.71 -9.41 0.50
N LEU A 138 -6.51 -8.52 -0.09
CA LEU A 138 -6.88 -7.26 0.55
C LEU A 138 -7.84 -7.50 1.71
N ALA A 139 -8.82 -8.39 1.54
CA ALA A 139 -9.77 -8.75 2.59
C ALA A 139 -9.04 -9.29 3.84
N LEU A 140 -8.00 -10.11 3.67
CA LEU A 140 -7.17 -10.61 4.78
C LEU A 140 -6.45 -9.49 5.53
N VAL A 141 -5.88 -8.51 4.81
CA VAL A 141 -5.23 -7.35 5.46
C VAL A 141 -6.23 -6.50 6.23
N VAL A 142 -7.41 -6.26 5.67
CA VAL A 142 -8.49 -5.53 6.35
C VAL A 142 -8.97 -6.29 7.58
N HIS A 143 -9.19 -7.60 7.45
CA HIS A 143 -9.58 -8.46 8.55
C HIS A 143 -8.55 -8.43 9.69
N ASP A 144 -7.26 -8.58 9.39
CA ASP A 144 -6.19 -8.56 10.38
C ASP A 144 -6.08 -7.21 11.11
N PHE A 145 -6.29 -6.11 10.38
CA PHE A 145 -6.37 -4.77 10.96
C PHE A 145 -7.55 -4.63 11.92
N LEU A 146 -8.76 -5.05 11.50
CA LEU A 146 -9.96 -4.99 12.33
C LEU A 146 -9.88 -5.91 13.56
N ALA A 147 -9.20 -7.05 13.45
CA ALA A 147 -8.96 -7.98 14.54
C ALA A 147 -7.88 -7.50 15.54
N GLY A 148 -7.28 -6.32 15.33
CA GLY A 148 -6.21 -5.78 16.16
C GLY A 148 -4.94 -6.63 16.13
N GLY A 149 -4.62 -7.25 14.98
CA GLY A 149 -3.42 -8.06 14.78
C GLY A 149 -3.40 -9.42 15.49
N LYS A 150 -4.43 -9.77 16.28
CA LYS A 150 -4.49 -11.04 17.03
C LYS A 150 -4.58 -12.27 16.12
N LEU A 151 -5.26 -12.15 14.98
CA LEU A 151 -5.39 -13.24 13.99
C LEU A 151 -4.15 -13.41 13.12
N SER A 152 -3.34 -12.36 12.90
CA SER A 152 -2.06 -12.43 12.18
C SER A 152 -1.08 -13.43 12.81
N LEU A 153 -1.09 -13.56 14.14
CA LEU A 153 -0.29 -14.57 14.84
C LEU A 153 -0.78 -15.99 14.52
N LEU A 154 -2.09 -16.22 14.56
CA LEU A 154 -2.68 -17.54 14.29
C LEU A 154 -2.54 -17.93 12.81
N SER A 155 -2.70 -16.98 11.88
CA SER A 155 -2.51 -17.23 10.45
C SER A 155 -1.04 -17.48 10.11
N LYS A 156 -0.09 -16.69 10.66
CA LYS A 156 1.36 -16.97 10.53
C LYS A 156 1.75 -18.32 11.14
N LEU A 157 1.16 -18.69 12.27
CA LEU A 157 1.38 -20.01 12.88
C LEU A 157 0.85 -21.12 11.97
N LYS A 158 -0.35 -20.95 11.41
CA LYS A 158 -0.99 -21.91 10.51
C LYS A 158 -0.22 -22.07 9.20
N GLU A 159 0.24 -20.99 8.59
CA GLU A 159 1.12 -21.01 7.41
C GLU A 159 2.47 -21.67 7.70
N SER A 160 3.07 -21.40 8.87
CA SER A 160 4.33 -22.02 9.28
C SER A 160 4.18 -23.53 9.49
N ILE A 161 3.08 -23.96 10.12
CA ILE A 161 2.71 -25.37 10.28
C ILE A 161 2.52 -26.02 8.90
N ILE A 162 1.72 -25.42 8.01
CA ILE A 162 1.48 -25.94 6.66
C ILE A 162 2.80 -26.06 5.88
N LYS A 163 3.67 -25.04 5.90
CA LYS A 163 5.00 -25.09 5.25
C LYS A 163 5.91 -26.17 5.84
N LYS A 164 5.79 -26.47 7.13
CA LYS A 164 6.54 -27.54 7.80
C LYS A 164 6.03 -28.93 7.41
N PHE A 165 4.74 -29.07 7.14
CA PHE A 165 4.14 -30.32 6.65
C PHE A 165 4.32 -30.56 5.14
N THR A 166 4.45 -29.51 4.33
CA THR A 166 4.68 -29.63 2.88
C THR A 166 6.15 -29.84 2.50
N LYS A 167 7.10 -29.56 3.40
CA LYS A 167 8.48 -30.02 3.27
C LYS A 167 8.60 -31.47 3.77
N ARG A 168 8.29 -32.45 2.91
CA ARG A 168 8.80 -33.82 3.12
C ARG A 168 10.31 -33.86 2.84
N PRO A 169 11.10 -34.67 3.58
CA PRO A 169 12.51 -34.87 3.28
C PRO A 169 12.64 -35.53 1.91
N ARG A 170 13.62 -35.09 1.11
CA ARG A 170 14.17 -35.93 0.04
C ARG A 170 15.07 -36.97 0.68
#